data_AF-A0A0C2FLX6-F1
#
_entry.id   AF-A0A0C2FLX6-F1
#
_cell.length_a   1.000
_cell.length_b   1.000
_cell.length_c   1.000
_cell.angle_alpha   90.00
_cell.angle_beta   90.00
_cell.angle_gamma   90.00
#
_symmetry.space_group_name_H-M   'P 1'
#
loop_
_entity.id
_entity.type
_entity.pdbx_description
1 polymer ?
#
loop_
_entity_poly.entity_id
_entity_poly.type
_entity_poly.pdbx_seq_one_letter_code
_entity_poly.pdbx_strand_id
1 'polypeptide(L)'
;NKADRARIRVEHIIREDYLVEAFEILEMYCDLLLARFGLIEQMKTLDDGIAEAVISIMWAAPRLATDIAEFKTISDQLTIKYGKPFAEAARANQLEFPAKVSPKLISKLSVSAPPKVLVERFASLS
;
A
#
# COMPACT_ATOMS: atom_id res chain seq x y z
N ASN A 1 25.23 2.98 24.09
CA ASN A 1 25.11 4.45 23.91
C ASN A 1 23.64 4.86 23.95
N LYS A 2 23.24 5.90 24.71
CA LYS A 2 21.82 6.28 24.90
C LYS A 2 21.24 6.99 23.65
N ALA A 3 22.07 7.79 22.96
CA ALA A 3 21.69 8.50 21.75
C ALA A 3 21.32 7.55 20.59
N ASP A 4 22.10 6.48 20.38
CA ASP A 4 21.81 5.48 19.34
C ASP A 4 20.47 4.77 19.59
N ARG A 5 20.14 4.48 20.85
CA ARG A 5 18.84 3.90 21.22
C ARG A 5 17.67 4.86 21.02
N ALA A 6 17.87 6.16 21.29
CA ALA A 6 16.87 7.20 21.04
C ALA A 6 16.61 7.35 19.53
N ARG A 7 17.67 7.38 18.72
CA ARG A 7 17.55 7.42 17.25
C ARG A 7 16.74 6.24 16.70
N ILE A 8 17.09 5.01 17.10
CA ILE A 8 16.37 3.80 16.66
C ILE A 8 14.88 3.90 17.01
N ARG A 9 14.54 4.41 18.19
CA ARG A 9 13.14 4.58 18.61
C ARG A 9 12.41 5.61 17.77
N VAL A 10 13.04 6.76 17.47
CA VAL A 10 12.47 7.79 16.60
C VAL A 10 12.24 7.27 15.19
N GLU A 11 13.21 6.54 14.62
CA GLU A 11 13.05 5.92 13.30
C GLU A 11 11.89 4.90 13.26
N HIS A 12 11.65 4.20 14.37
CA HIS A 12 10.53 3.27 14.51
C HIS A 12 9.19 4.00 14.54
N ILE A 13 9.06 5.04 15.37
CA ILE A 13 7.83 5.85 15.47
C ILE A 13 7.48 6.47 14.12
N ILE A 14 8.46 7.05 13.42
CA ILE A 14 8.24 7.63 12.08
C ILE A 14 7.74 6.56 11.09
N ARG A 15 8.23 5.33 11.19
CA ARG A 15 7.77 4.22 10.34
C ARG A 15 6.34 3.81 10.68
N GLU A 16 5.99 3.76 11.96
CA GLU A 16 4.63 3.48 12.40
C GLU A 16 3.65 4.55 11.90
N ASP A 17 4.01 5.84 12.01
CA ASP A 17 3.18 6.94 11.49
C ASP A 17 2.94 6.79 9.98
N TYR A 18 3.97 6.44 9.20
CA TYR A 18 3.80 6.18 7.76
C TYR A 18 2.94 4.95 7.47
N LEU A 19 3.01 3.91 8.30
CA LEU A 19 2.14 2.74 8.15
C LEU A 19 0.68 3.08 8.44
N VAL A 20 0.41 3.89 9.47
CA VAL A 20 -0.95 4.37 9.76
C VAL A 20 -1.50 5.12 8.55
N GLU A 21 -0.76 6.08 8.00
CA GLU A 21 -1.18 6.81 6.80
C GLU A 21 -1.38 5.88 5.58
N ALA A 22 -0.56 4.83 5.44
CA ALA A 22 -0.75 3.84 4.38
C ALA A 22 -2.04 3.04 4.58
N PHE A 23 -2.37 2.68 5.82
CA PHE A 23 -3.59 1.97 6.15
C PHE A 23 -4.85 2.81 5.91
N GLU A 24 -4.82 4.11 6.20
CA GLU A 24 -5.92 5.03 5.87
C GLU A 24 -6.20 5.06 4.35
N ILE A 25 -5.15 5.09 3.53
CA ILE A 25 -5.29 5.03 2.06
C ILE A 25 -5.89 3.70 1.62
N LEU A 26 -5.44 2.60 2.21
CA LEU A 26 -5.90 1.25 1.88
C LEU A 26 -7.35 1.01 2.33
N GLU A 27 -7.75 1.53 3.49
CA GLU A 27 -9.13 1.53 3.98
C GLU A 27 -10.05 2.25 3.00
N MET A 28 -9.68 3.47 2.59
CA MET A 28 -10.42 4.22 1.57
C MET A 28 -10.56 3.43 0.26
N TYR A 29 -9.51 2.73 -0.19
CA TYR A 29 -9.61 1.87 -1.38
C TYR A 29 -10.52 0.67 -1.18
N CYS A 30 -10.48 0.01 -0.02
CA CYS A 30 -11.40 -1.06 0.32
C CYS A 30 -12.86 -0.57 0.30
N ASP A 31 -13.14 0.59 0.89
CA ASP A 31 -14.47 1.21 0.89
C ASP A 31 -14.94 1.53 -0.53
N LEU A 32 -14.06 2.06 -1.37
CA LEU A 32 -14.36 2.31 -2.78
C LEU A 32 -14.72 1.01 -3.52
N LEU A 33 -13.92 -0.04 -3.35
CA LEU A 33 -14.18 -1.33 -4.00
C LEU A 33 -15.49 -1.96 -3.50
N LEU A 34 -15.80 -1.83 -2.21
CA LEU A 34 -17.06 -2.29 -1.64
C LEU A 34 -18.26 -1.50 -2.20
N ALA A 35 -18.17 -0.16 -2.23
CA ALA A 35 -19.22 0.71 -2.77
C ALA A 35 -19.44 0.55 -4.29
N ARG A 36 -18.46 -0.02 -5.00
CA ARG A 36 -18.48 -0.28 -6.44
C ARG A 36 -18.34 -1.77 -6.77
N PHE A 37 -18.69 -2.66 -5.84
CA PHE A 37 -18.46 -4.10 -6.00
C PHE A 37 -19.17 -4.69 -7.22
N GLY A 38 -20.33 -4.13 -7.62
CA GLY A 38 -21.03 -4.52 -8.84
C GLY A 38 -20.19 -4.38 -10.11
N LEU A 39 -19.23 -3.43 -10.17
CA LEU A 39 -18.30 -3.33 -11.30
C LEU A 39 -17.33 -4.51 -11.33
N ILE A 40 -16.82 -4.94 -10.17
CA ILE A 40 -15.95 -6.12 -10.05
C ILE A 40 -16.71 -7.39 -10.42
N GLU A 41 -17.96 -7.52 -10.00
CA GLU A 41 -18.77 -8.71 -10.26
C GLU A 41 -19.17 -8.81 -11.73
N GLN A 42 -19.73 -7.75 -12.30
CA GLN A 42 -20.42 -7.77 -13.59
C GLN A 42 -19.47 -7.53 -14.77
N MET A 43 -18.46 -6.68 -14.61
CA MET A 43 -17.53 -6.37 -15.71
C MET A 43 -16.50 -7.48 -15.88
N LYS A 44 -16.16 -7.81 -17.13
CA LYS A 44 -15.07 -8.75 -17.45
C LYS A 44 -13.70 -8.09 -17.37
N THR A 45 -13.63 -6.83 -17.77
CA THR A 45 -12.42 -6.01 -17.74
C THR A 45 -12.42 -5.14 -16.48
N LEU A 46 -11.23 -4.71 -16.06
CA LEU A 46 -11.10 -3.75 -14.98
C LEU A 46 -11.63 -2.39 -15.43
N ASP A 47 -12.54 -1.83 -14.64
CA ASP A 47 -13.14 -0.51 -14.89
C ASP A 47 -12.20 0.60 -14.39
N ASP A 48 -12.06 1.67 -15.17
CA ASP A 48 -11.14 2.78 -14.88
C ASP A 48 -11.46 3.46 -13.54
N GLY A 49 -12.73 3.48 -13.12
CA GLY A 49 -13.18 4.09 -11.87
C GLY A 49 -12.71 3.35 -10.60
N ILE A 50 -12.27 2.10 -10.72
CA ILE A 50 -11.73 1.30 -9.61
C ILE A 50 -10.30 0.79 -9.87
N ALA A 51 -9.73 1.10 -11.05
CA ALA A 51 -8.46 0.55 -11.50
C ALA A 51 -7.31 0.84 -10.52
N GLU A 52 -7.18 2.10 -10.07
CA GLU A 52 -6.12 2.50 -9.13
C GLU A 52 -6.24 1.75 -7.80
N ALA A 53 -7.46 1.59 -7.27
CA ALA A 53 -7.72 0.90 -6.01
C ALA A 53 -7.36 -0.60 -6.09
N VAL A 54 -7.82 -1.28 -7.14
CA VAL A 54 -7.50 -2.69 -7.40
C VAL A 54 -5.98 -2.89 -7.50
N ILE A 55 -5.32 -2.10 -8.35
CA ILE A 55 -3.88 -2.23 -8.60
C ILE A 55 -3.07 -1.92 -7.34
N SER A 56 -3.47 -0.89 -6.58
CA SER A 56 -2.79 -0.48 -5.35
C SER A 56 -2.93 -1.51 -4.23
N ILE A 57 -4.11 -2.11 -4.06
CA ILE A 57 -4.35 -3.19 -3.08
C ILE A 57 -3.53 -4.43 -3.44
N MET A 58 -3.53 -4.84 -4.72
CA MET A 58 -2.73 -5.98 -5.17
C MET A 58 -1.24 -5.74 -4.95
N TRP A 59 -0.76 -4.53 -5.22
CA TRP A 59 0.63 -4.14 -4.95
C TRP A 59 0.97 -4.16 -3.46
N ALA A 60 0.07 -3.68 -2.59
CA ALA A 60 0.29 -3.67 -1.16
C ALA A 60 0.26 -5.06 -0.52
N ALA A 61 -0.53 -6.00 -1.05
CA ALA A 61 -0.73 -7.32 -0.47
C ALA A 61 0.56 -8.10 -0.08
N PRO A 62 1.58 -8.26 -0.96
CA PRO A 62 2.82 -8.94 -0.56
C PRO A 62 3.67 -8.13 0.43
N ARG A 63 3.48 -6.81 0.52
CA ARG A 63 4.24 -5.89 1.41
C ARG A 63 3.68 -5.87 2.82
N LEU A 64 2.39 -6.18 2.96
CA LEU A 64 1.67 -6.23 4.23
C LEU A 64 1.38 -7.66 4.69
N ALA A 65 2.05 -8.66 4.11
CA ALA A 65 1.78 -10.07 4.42
C ALA A 65 1.98 -10.42 5.90
N THR A 66 2.81 -9.67 6.62
CA THR A 66 3.05 -9.81 8.07
C THR A 66 2.03 -9.10 8.94
N ASP A 67 1.34 -8.11 8.40
CA ASP A 67 0.50 -7.18 9.15
C ASP A 67 -1.00 -7.43 8.90
N ILE A 68 -1.37 -7.76 7.66
CA ILE A 68 -2.76 -7.98 7.24
C ILE A 68 -2.84 -9.15 6.24
N ALA A 69 -3.17 -10.34 6.74
CA ALA A 69 -3.21 -11.56 5.94
C ALA A 69 -4.35 -11.56 4.90
N GLU A 70 -5.44 -10.85 5.18
CA GLU A 70 -6.65 -10.76 4.35
C GLU A 70 -6.37 -10.13 2.98
N PHE A 71 -5.37 -9.24 2.90
CA PHE A 71 -4.96 -8.64 1.64
C PHE A 71 -4.43 -9.67 0.64
N LYS A 72 -3.80 -10.75 1.12
CA LYS A 72 -3.42 -11.87 0.27
C LYS A 72 -4.67 -12.51 -0.35
N THR A 73 -5.70 -12.75 0.45
CA THR A 73 -6.98 -13.31 -0.02
C THR A 73 -7.63 -12.43 -1.08
N ILE A 74 -7.67 -11.10 -0.85
CA ILE A 74 -8.20 -10.13 -1.82
C ILE A 74 -7.39 -10.18 -3.12
N SER A 75 -6.06 -10.15 -3.04
CA SER A 75 -5.17 -10.26 -4.21
C SER A 75 -5.38 -11.58 -4.96
N ASP A 76 -5.59 -12.69 -4.27
CA ASP A 76 -5.83 -14.00 -4.88
C ASP A 76 -7.18 -14.02 -5.63
N GLN A 77 -8.24 -13.45 -5.04
CA GLN A 77 -9.55 -13.31 -5.71
C GLN A 77 -9.48 -12.40 -6.95
N LEU A 78 -8.77 -11.26 -6.85
CA LEU A 78 -8.56 -10.36 -7.98
C LEU A 78 -7.69 -11.02 -9.07
N THR A 79 -6.76 -11.91 -8.69
CA THR A 79 -5.96 -12.70 -9.64
C THR A 79 -6.84 -13.69 -10.41
N ILE A 80 -7.81 -14.34 -9.74
CA ILE A 80 -8.79 -15.20 -10.40
C ILE A 80 -9.67 -14.37 -11.35
N LYS A 81 -10.11 -13.18 -10.93
CA LYS A 81 -11.00 -12.31 -11.71
C LYS A 81 -10.35 -11.73 -12.96
N TYR A 82 -9.15 -11.16 -12.84
CA TYR A 82 -8.50 -10.37 -13.91
C TYR A 82 -7.31 -11.08 -14.57
N GLY A 83 -6.96 -12.26 -14.07
CA GLY A 83 -5.92 -13.11 -14.65
C GLY A 83 -4.54 -12.89 -14.05
N LYS A 84 -3.75 -13.97 -14.11
CA LYS A 84 -2.41 -14.04 -13.53
C LYS A 84 -1.40 -13.01 -14.09
N PRO A 85 -1.31 -12.78 -15.43
CA PRO A 85 -0.36 -11.80 -15.97
C PRO A 85 -0.61 -10.38 -15.46
N PHE A 86 -1.89 -9.97 -15.41
CA PHE A 86 -2.29 -8.68 -14.85
C PHE A 86 -1.88 -8.58 -13.37
N ALA A 87 -2.21 -9.61 -12.59
CA ALA A 87 -1.94 -9.63 -11.17
C ALA A 87 -0.44 -9.54 -10.83
N GLU A 88 0.41 -10.21 -11.61
CA GLU A 88 1.86 -10.16 -11.47
C GLU A 88 2.40 -8.76 -11.82
N ALA A 89 1.94 -8.17 -12.93
CA ALA A 89 2.31 -6.81 -13.31
C ALA A 89 1.87 -5.76 -12.27
N ALA A 90 0.66 -5.91 -11.70
CA ALA A 90 0.18 -5.04 -10.63
C ALA A 90 1.07 -5.14 -9.37
N ARG A 91 1.35 -6.37 -8.90
CA ARG A 91 2.23 -6.61 -7.74
C ARG A 91 3.65 -6.06 -7.92
N ALA A 92 4.14 -6.12 -9.15
CA ALA A 92 5.46 -5.63 -9.55
C ALA A 92 5.51 -4.11 -9.84
N ASN A 93 4.38 -3.40 -9.79
CA ASN A 93 4.26 -1.99 -10.19
C ASN A 93 4.71 -1.72 -11.63
N GLN A 94 4.29 -2.58 -12.57
CA GLN A 94 4.67 -2.52 -13.98
C GLN A 94 3.52 -2.08 -14.90
N LEU A 95 2.34 -1.80 -14.35
CA LEU A 95 1.19 -1.34 -15.11
C LEU A 95 1.25 0.17 -15.31
N GLU A 96 1.06 0.61 -16.56
CA GLU A 96 0.82 2.01 -16.90
C GLU A 96 -0.63 2.30 -17.28
N PHE A 97 -1.36 1.25 -17.69
CA PHE A 97 -2.77 1.25 -18.02
C PHE A 97 -3.42 -0.01 -17.40
N PRO A 98 -4.66 0.03 -16.90
CA PRO A 98 -5.58 1.17 -16.85
C PRO A 98 -5.22 2.23 -15.78
N ALA A 99 -4.39 1.89 -14.80
CA ALA A 99 -3.87 2.84 -13.81
C ALA A 99 -2.49 2.40 -13.29
N LYS A 100 -1.82 3.31 -12.60
CA LYS A 100 -0.59 3.04 -11.83
C LYS A 100 -0.95 2.81 -10.36
N VAL A 101 -0.04 2.19 -9.60
CA VAL A 101 -0.16 2.15 -8.13
C VAL A 101 -0.11 3.58 -7.60
N SER A 102 -0.93 3.87 -6.59
CA SER A 102 -0.96 5.17 -5.92
C SER A 102 0.44 5.64 -5.50
N PRO A 103 0.92 6.79 -6.01
CA PRO A 103 2.25 7.31 -5.64
C PRO A 103 2.36 7.60 -4.15
N LYS A 104 1.26 8.03 -3.51
CA LYS A 104 1.18 8.25 -2.07
C LYS A 104 1.41 6.95 -1.32
N LEU A 105 0.68 5.89 -1.67
CA LEU A 105 0.84 4.58 -1.05
C LEU A 105 2.27 4.03 -1.24
N ILE A 106 2.85 4.17 -2.44
CA ILE A 106 4.25 3.80 -2.68
C ILE A 106 5.16 4.55 -1.72
N SER A 107 5.00 5.87 -1.60
CA SER A 107 5.86 6.68 -0.74
C SER A 107 5.80 6.28 0.73
N LYS A 108 4.65 5.80 1.21
CA LYS A 108 4.45 5.40 2.61
C LYS A 108 4.96 3.98 2.89
N LEU A 109 4.71 3.04 1.98
CA LEU A 109 5.14 1.64 2.13
C LEU A 109 6.58 1.36 1.68
N SER A 110 7.20 2.24 0.87
CA SER A 110 8.58 2.06 0.37
C SER A 110 9.65 2.68 1.26
N VAL A 111 9.31 3.27 2.41
CA VAL A 111 10.29 3.89 3.31
C VAL A 111 11.13 2.82 4.02
N SER A 112 12.08 2.26 3.27
CA SER A 112 13.22 1.55 3.82
C SER A 112 14.18 2.60 4.39
N ALA A 113 14.08 2.80 5.71
CA ALA A 113 14.78 3.78 6.53
C ALA A 113 14.42 5.27 6.26
N PRO A 114 13.92 6.02 7.26
CA PRO A 114 13.64 7.44 7.10
C PRO A 114 14.94 8.21 6.82
N PRO A 115 14.91 9.26 5.97
CA PRO A 115 16.07 10.11 5.71
C PRO A 115 16.58 10.74 7.01
N LYS A 116 17.90 10.78 7.19
CA LYS A 116 18.59 11.31 8.40
C LYS A 116 18.12 12.70 8.86
N VAL A 117 17.54 13.49 7.95
CA VAL A 117 17.03 14.85 8.20
C VAL A 117 15.80 14.86 9.14
N LEU A 118 14.98 13.80 9.17
CA LEU A 118 13.81 13.74 10.07
C LEU A 118 14.17 13.38 11.51
N VAL A 119 15.27 12.63 11.70
CA VAL A 119 15.79 12.27 13.02
C VAL A 119 16.23 13.50 13.82
N GLU A 120 16.82 14.49 13.15
CA GLU A 120 17.32 15.71 13.79
C GLU A 120 16.19 16.61 14.31
N ARG A 121 15.02 16.66 13.63
CA ARG A 121 13.89 17.49 14.07
C ARG A 121 13.19 16.97 15.33
N PHE A 122 13.15 15.66 15.54
CA PHE A 122 12.61 15.09 16.79
C PHE A 122 13.57 15.26 17.96
N ALA A 123 14.88 15.22 17.72
CA ALA A 123 15.89 15.40 18.77
C ALA A 123 15.95 16.83 19.33
N SER A 124 15.46 17.84 18.60
CA SER A 124 15.42 19.24 19.06
C SER A 124 14.17 19.60 19.90
N LEU A 125 13.22 18.67 20.06
CA LEU A 125 11.96 18.88 20.81
C LEU A 125 11.92 18.12 22.16
N SER A 126 13.04 17.55 22.60
CA SER A 126 13.19 16.89 23.92
C SER A 126 14.45 17.37 24.63
#